data_AF-A0A2D4G9T3-F1
#
_entry.id   AF-A0A2D4G9T3-F1
#
_cell.length_a   1.000
_cell.length_b   1.000
_cell.length_c   1.000
_cell.angle_alpha   90.00
_cell.angle_beta   90.00
_cell.angle_gamma   90.00
#
_symmetry.space_group_name_H-M   'P 1'
#
loop_
_entity.id
_entity.type
_entity.pdbx_description
1 polymer ?
#
loop_
_entity_poly.entity_id
_entity_poly.type
_entity_poly.pdbx_seq_one_letter_code
_entity_poly.pdbx_strand_id
1 'polypeptide(L)'
;AYSNCNRRHIEEIFYPVPVEPKKLLDLVGWMDESLIEAITPTLIGDWPNTYTFSKALTEHLIQQEKGDLNVAIVRPSIVGASWQEPFPGWIDNFNGTSGLLVAGGKGIL
;
A
#
# COMPACT_ATOMS: atom_id res chain seq x y z
N ALA A 1 4.00 4.64 -6.66
CA ALA A 1 3.43 5.82 -5.99
C ALA A 1 2.67 5.48 -4.70
N TYR A 2 1.83 4.45 -4.69
CA TYR A 2 0.80 4.28 -3.65
C TYR A 2 1.32 4.10 -2.22
N SER A 3 2.53 3.56 -2.02
CA SER A 3 3.21 3.49 -0.71
C SER A 3 3.61 4.86 -0.13
N ASN A 4 3.76 5.88 -0.97
CA ASN A 4 4.18 7.23 -0.59
C ASN A 4 3.12 8.28 -1.00
N CYS A 5 1.84 7.89 -0.99
CA CYS A 5 0.71 8.72 -1.44
C CYS A 5 0.41 9.92 -0.53
N ASN A 6 1.03 9.99 0.65
CA ASN A 6 1.07 11.16 1.51
C ASN A 6 1.95 12.30 0.95
N ARG A 7 2.70 12.05 -0.13
CA ARG A 7 3.55 13.04 -0.81
C ARG A 7 2.92 13.49 -2.12
N ARG A 8 3.08 14.78 -2.45
CA ARG A 8 2.64 15.35 -3.75
C ARG A 8 3.53 14.93 -4.92
N HIS A 9 4.83 14.80 -4.67
CA HIS A 9 5.83 14.39 -5.65
C HIS A 9 6.57 13.18 -5.12
N ILE A 10 6.71 12.15 -5.96
CA ILE A 10 7.28 10.85 -5.61
C ILE A 10 8.38 10.54 -6.63
N GLU A 11 9.58 10.37 -6.13
CA GLU A 11 10.80 10.07 -6.86
C GLU A 11 11.19 8.60 -6.69
N GLU A 12 12.13 8.12 -7.49
CA GLU A 12 12.65 6.74 -7.45
C GLU A 12 13.72 6.56 -6.36
N ILE A 13 13.36 6.89 -5.12
CA ILE A 13 14.23 6.77 -3.95
C ILE A 13 13.56 5.97 -2.83
N PHE A 14 14.35 5.54 -1.86
CA PHE A 14 13.83 5.03 -0.59
C PHE A 14 13.50 6.20 0.33
N TYR A 15 12.23 6.33 0.70
CA TYR A 15 11.81 7.36 1.64
C TYR A 15 11.99 6.91 3.08
N PRO A 16 12.39 7.81 4.00
CA PRO A 16 12.41 7.50 5.42
C PRO A 16 10.97 7.30 5.92
N VAL A 17 10.82 6.34 6.82
CA VAL A 17 9.56 6.04 7.51
C VAL A 17 9.62 6.56 8.95
N PRO A 18 8.49 6.99 9.54
CA PRO A 18 8.47 7.60 10.88
C PRO A 18 8.75 6.59 12.00
N VAL A 19 8.57 5.28 11.72
CA VAL A 19 8.74 4.20 12.69
C VAL A 19 9.58 3.09 12.07
N GLU A 20 10.52 2.57 12.86
CA GLU A 20 11.34 1.41 12.52
C GLU A 20 10.47 0.15 12.37
N PRO A 21 10.42 -0.52 11.20
CA PRO A 21 9.51 -1.64 10.95
C PRO A 21 9.60 -2.77 11.97
N LYS A 22 10.83 -3.16 12.37
CA LYS A 22 11.01 -4.25 13.36
C LYS A 22 10.41 -3.88 14.72
N LYS A 23 10.63 -2.66 15.20
CA LYS A 23 10.05 -2.18 16.46
C LYS A 23 8.53 -2.13 16.42
N LEU A 24 7.96 -1.77 15.26
CA LEU A 24 6.51 -1.77 15.09
C LEU A 24 5.95 -3.19 15.14
N LEU A 25 6.60 -4.16 14.48
CA LEU A 25 6.20 -5.57 14.53
C LEU A 25 6.25 -6.13 15.94
N ASP A 26 7.32 -5.83 16.69
CA ASP A 26 7.44 -6.21 18.09
C ASP A 26 6.29 -5.60 18.90
N LEU A 27 6.02 -4.30 18.70
CA LEU A 27 4.99 -3.56 19.41
C LEU A 27 3.58 -4.12 19.15
N VAL A 28 3.22 -4.34 17.89
CA VAL A 28 1.92 -4.91 17.51
C VAL A 28 1.79 -6.37 17.96
N GLY A 29 2.91 -7.11 18.04
CA GLY A 29 2.90 -8.51 18.46
C GLY A 29 2.55 -8.75 19.93
N TRP A 30 2.75 -7.76 20.82
CA TRP A 30 2.43 -7.90 22.25
C TRP A 30 1.14 -7.20 22.67
N MET A 31 0.69 -6.20 21.91
CA MET A 31 -0.48 -5.39 22.25
C MET A 31 -1.79 -6.14 21.99
N ASP A 32 -2.79 -5.90 22.83
CA ASP A 32 -4.15 -6.33 22.53
C ASP A 32 -4.77 -5.48 21.41
N GLU A 33 -5.83 -6.01 20.81
CA GLU A 33 -6.51 -5.41 19.66
C GLU A 33 -7.07 -4.01 19.97
N SER A 34 -7.55 -3.78 21.18
CA SER A 34 -8.12 -2.48 21.58
C SER A 34 -7.05 -1.39 21.64
N LEU A 35 -5.86 -1.73 22.13
CA LEU A 35 -4.73 -0.82 22.15
C LEU A 35 -4.20 -0.57 20.73
N ILE A 36 -4.13 -1.60 19.87
CA ILE A 36 -3.74 -1.46 18.46
C ILE A 36 -4.68 -0.49 17.76
N GLU A 37 -6.00 -0.67 17.93
CA GLU A 37 -7.01 0.21 17.33
C GLU A 37 -6.84 1.65 17.81
N ALA A 38 -6.59 1.86 19.10
CA ALA A 38 -6.39 3.17 19.69
C ALA A 38 -5.15 3.91 19.14
N ILE A 39 -4.04 3.20 18.90
CA ILE A 39 -2.79 3.84 18.43
C ILE A 39 -2.70 3.94 16.90
N THR A 40 -3.47 3.13 16.16
CA THR A 40 -3.39 3.03 14.69
C THR A 40 -3.49 4.39 14.00
N PRO A 41 -4.45 5.29 14.34
CA PRO A 41 -4.55 6.62 13.71
C PRO A 41 -3.26 7.44 13.84
N THR A 42 -2.60 7.36 14.99
CA THR A 42 -1.34 8.07 15.24
C THR A 42 -0.18 7.46 14.44
N LEU A 43 -0.15 6.14 14.31
CA LEU A 43 0.89 5.44 13.55
C LEU A 43 0.77 5.68 12.04
N ILE A 44 -0.46 5.63 11.50
CA ILE A 44 -0.69 5.83 10.06
C ILE A 44 -0.50 7.29 9.65
N GLY A 45 -0.66 8.26 10.54
CA GLY A 45 -0.45 9.68 10.25
C GLY A 45 -1.15 10.16 8.97
N ASP A 46 -0.37 10.67 8.02
CA ASP A 46 -0.87 11.23 6.75
C ASP A 46 -1.22 10.16 5.69
N TRP A 47 -0.95 8.89 5.96
CA TRP A 47 -1.33 7.82 5.03
C TRP A 47 -2.85 7.60 5.09
N PRO A 48 -3.53 7.45 3.93
CA PRO A 48 -4.99 7.34 3.88
C PRO A 48 -5.53 6.03 4.46
N ASN A 49 -4.68 5.01 4.64
CA ASN A 49 -5.05 3.73 5.25
C ASN A 49 -3.81 2.92 5.66
N THR A 50 -4.04 1.91 6.49
CA THR A 50 -3.01 0.96 6.97
C THR A 50 -2.31 0.19 5.85
N TYR A 51 -2.98 -0.06 4.71
CA TYR A 51 -2.38 -0.71 3.56
C TYR A 51 -1.25 0.13 2.94
N THR A 52 -1.52 1.41 2.65
CA THR A 52 -0.50 2.30 2.08
C THR A 52 0.68 2.49 3.03
N PHE A 53 0.40 2.63 4.33
CA PHE A 53 1.42 2.73 5.38
C PHE A 53 2.29 1.46 5.47
N SER A 54 1.68 0.27 5.53
CA SER A 54 2.41 -1.00 5.57
C SER A 54 3.27 -1.25 4.33
N LYS A 55 2.82 -0.84 3.14
CA LYS A 55 3.64 -0.88 1.93
C LYS A 55 4.85 0.04 2.03
N ALA A 56 4.71 1.24 2.60
CA ALA A 56 5.83 2.15 2.84
C ALA A 56 6.88 1.52 3.78
N LEU A 57 6.43 0.94 4.90
CA LEU A 57 7.30 0.24 5.85
C LEU A 57 8.02 -0.95 5.23
N THR A 58 7.34 -1.68 4.35
CA THR A 58 7.91 -2.85 3.65
C THR A 58 9.09 -2.45 2.77
N GLU A 59 9.01 -1.32 2.05
CA GLU A 59 10.13 -0.84 1.24
C GLU A 59 11.36 -0.57 2.10
N HIS A 60 11.17 0.02 3.29
CA HIS A 60 12.25 0.27 4.24
C HIS A 60 12.82 -1.05 4.80
N LEU A 61 11.96 -1.98 5.19
CA LEU A 61 12.39 -3.29 5.70
C LEU A 61 13.19 -4.07 4.65
N ILE A 62 12.76 -4.06 3.38
CA ILE A 62 13.52 -4.68 2.28
C ILE A 62 14.90 -4.04 2.15
N GLN A 63 15.00 -2.71 2.25
CA GLN A 63 16.28 -2.02 2.19
C GLN A 63 17.25 -2.48 3.28
N GLN A 64 16.73 -2.73 4.49
CA GLN A 64 17.51 -3.20 5.64
C GLN A 64 17.89 -4.68 5.51
N GLU A 65 16.97 -5.54 5.06
CA GLU A 65 17.12 -7.00 5.12
C GLU A 65 17.59 -7.66 3.82
N LYS A 66 17.73 -6.91 2.71
CA LYS A 66 18.09 -7.50 1.40
C LYS A 66 19.39 -8.30 1.39
N GLY A 67 20.31 -8.03 2.32
CA GLY A 67 21.66 -8.61 2.33
C GLY A 67 22.34 -8.45 0.96
N ASP A 68 22.83 -9.57 0.43
CA ASP A 68 23.53 -9.68 -0.86
C ASP A 68 22.59 -9.87 -2.07
N LEU A 69 21.27 -9.85 -1.87
CA LEU A 69 20.32 -9.99 -2.97
C LEU A 69 20.23 -8.71 -3.81
N ASN A 70 20.16 -8.90 -5.13
CA ASN A 70 19.81 -7.84 -6.07
C ASN A 70 18.29 -7.65 -6.03
N VAL A 71 17.84 -6.53 -5.45
CA VAL A 71 16.42 -6.23 -5.28
C VAL A 71 16.07 -4.93 -6.00
N ALA A 72 14.95 -4.94 -6.72
CA ALA A 72 14.34 -3.77 -7.32
C ALA A 72 12.91 -3.58 -6.77
N ILE A 73 12.52 -2.33 -6.51
CA ILE A 73 11.18 -1.98 -6.06
C ILE A 73 10.46 -1.26 -7.19
N VAL A 74 9.38 -1.87 -7.68
CA VAL A 74 8.52 -1.28 -8.70
C VAL A 74 7.22 -0.80 -8.04
N ARG A 75 6.83 0.45 -8.30
CA ARG A 75 5.64 1.06 -7.70
C ARG A 75 4.61 1.41 -8.78
N PRO A 76 3.89 0.44 -9.34
CA PRO A 76 3.01 0.64 -10.49
C PRO A 76 1.83 1.59 -10.16
N SER A 77 1.15 2.04 -11.21
CA SER A 77 -0.16 2.68 -11.10
C SER A 77 -1.23 1.67 -10.67
N ILE A 78 -2.44 2.16 -10.37
CA ILE A 78 -3.61 1.29 -10.18
C ILE A 78 -3.81 0.50 -11.48
N VAL A 79 -3.93 -0.82 -11.34
CA VAL A 79 -4.19 -1.75 -12.44
C VAL A 79 -5.70 -1.95 -12.53
N GLY A 80 -6.27 -1.68 -13.71
CA GLY A 80 -7.68 -1.84 -14.00
C GLY A 80 -7.99 -3.19 -14.67
N ALA A 81 -9.08 -3.20 -15.44
CA ALA A 81 -9.50 -4.39 -16.17
C ALA A 81 -8.44 -4.87 -17.18
N SER A 82 -8.44 -6.19 -17.41
CA SER A 82 -7.55 -6.80 -18.39
C SER A 82 -7.82 -6.28 -19.80
N TRP A 83 -6.75 -6.16 -20.58
CA TRP A 83 -6.84 -5.79 -21.99
C TRP A 83 -7.15 -6.98 -22.90
N GLN A 84 -6.56 -8.16 -22.62
CA GLN A 84 -6.67 -9.34 -23.50
C GLN A 84 -6.99 -10.63 -22.76
N GLU A 85 -6.19 -11.01 -21.75
CA GLU A 85 -6.36 -12.29 -21.05
C GLU A 85 -7.02 -12.08 -19.67
N PRO A 86 -8.00 -12.91 -19.28
CA PRO A 86 -8.61 -14.01 -20.06
C PRO A 86 -9.58 -13.55 -21.16
N PHE A 87 -10.10 -12.33 -21.08
CA PHE A 87 -10.82 -11.63 -22.16
C PHE A 87 -10.87 -10.12 -21.85
N PRO A 88 -10.98 -9.23 -22.85
CA PRO A 88 -11.01 -7.78 -22.62
C PRO A 88 -12.09 -7.35 -21.63
N GLY A 89 -11.72 -6.50 -20.67
CA GLY A 89 -12.64 -6.00 -19.64
C GLY A 89 -12.81 -6.95 -18.45
N TRP A 90 -12.15 -8.12 -18.43
CA TRP A 90 -12.21 -9.00 -17.27
C TRP A 90 -11.55 -8.36 -16.05
N ILE A 91 -12.25 -8.46 -14.91
CA ILE A 91 -11.80 -8.08 -13.57
C ILE A 91 -12.05 -9.27 -12.65
N ASP A 92 -11.15 -9.48 -11.71
CA ASP A 92 -11.25 -10.53 -10.69
C ASP A 92 -12.15 -10.11 -9.52
N ASN A 93 -12.28 -8.80 -9.28
CA ASN A 93 -13.10 -8.25 -8.20
C ASN A 93 -13.62 -6.82 -8.51
N PHE A 94 -14.65 -6.39 -7.77
CA PHE A 94 -15.22 -5.05 -7.83
C PHE A 94 -14.69 -4.10 -6.74
N ASN A 95 -13.57 -4.43 -6.10
CA ASN A 95 -13.07 -3.62 -4.99
C ASN A 95 -12.44 -2.32 -5.50
N GLY A 96 -12.62 -1.25 -4.72
CA GLY A 96 -12.00 0.05 -4.97
C GLY A 96 -12.31 0.60 -6.36
N THR A 97 -11.25 0.93 -7.11
CA THR A 97 -11.36 1.58 -8.43
C THR A 97 -12.09 0.74 -9.47
N SER A 98 -11.98 -0.59 -9.41
CA SER A 98 -12.68 -1.48 -10.35
C SER A 98 -14.21 -1.33 -10.24
N GLY A 99 -14.75 -1.23 -9.02
CA GLY A 99 -16.16 -1.00 -8.79
C GLY A 99 -16.63 0.36 -9.31
N LEU A 100 -15.84 1.42 -9.10
CA LEU A 100 -16.12 2.75 -9.63
C LEU A 100 -16.16 2.78 -11.16
N LEU A 101 -15.19 2.12 -11.82
CA LEU A 101 -15.15 2.03 -13.27
C LEU A 101 -16.37 1.30 -13.84
N VAL A 102 -16.81 0.22 -13.18
CA VAL A 102 -18.01 -0.52 -13.59
C VAL A 102 -19.28 0.30 -13.37
N ALA A 103 -19.41 0.99 -12.24
CA ALA A 103 -20.57 1.84 -11.95
C ALA A 103 -20.68 3.00 -12.95
N GLY A 104 -19.57 3.67 -13.26
CA GLY A 104 -19.52 4.71 -14.29
C GLY A 104 -19.80 4.15 -15.69
N GLY A 105 -19.21 3.00 -16.05
CA GLY A 105 -19.47 2.33 -17.33
C GLY A 105 -20.93 1.88 -17.50
N LYS A 106 -21.64 1.63 -16.40
CA LYS A 106 -23.09 1.32 -16.38
C LYS A 106 -23.99 2.56 -16.27
N GLY A 107 -23.43 3.76 -16.12
CA GLY A 107 -24.20 5.00 -15.94
C GLY A 107 -24.93 5.11 -14.60
N ILE A 108 -24.42 4.44 -13.56
CA ILE A 108 -24.97 4.50 -12.19
C ILE A 108 -24.41 5.70 -11.41
N LEU A 109 -23.20 6.15 -11.78
CA LEU A 109 -22.55 7.38 -11.29
C LEU A 109 -22.76 8.50 -12.31
#